data_AF-A0A7X8GRQ9-F1
#
_entry.id   AF-A0A7X8GRQ9-F1
#
_cell.length_a   1.000
_cell.length_b   1.000
_cell.length_c   1.000
_cell.angle_alpha   90.00
_cell.angle_beta   90.00
_cell.angle_gamma   90.00
#
_symmetry.space_group_name_H-M   'P 1'
#
loop_
_entity.id
_entity.type
_entity.pdbx_description
1 polymer ?
#
loop_
_entity_poly.entity_id
_entity_poly.type
_entity_poly.pdbx_seq_one_letter_code
_entity_poly.pdbx_strand_id
1 'polypeptide(L)' 'NPRLLGRPKDFLVTVRDIVIAAGAGFLIPITGEILRMPGLPKHPAAERIDIDDEGRISGLF' A
#
# COMPACT_ATOMS: atom_id res chain seq x y z
N ASN A 1 -1.17 2.00 15.93
CA ASN A 1 -2.65 2.14 16.07
C ASN A 1 -3.11 3.29 15.18
N PRO A 2 -3.68 3.02 13.99
CA PRO A 2 -4.05 4.07 13.01
C PRO A 2 -5.12 5.05 13.51
N ARG A 3 -5.82 4.72 14.60
CA ARG A 3 -6.90 5.55 15.17
C ARG A 3 -6.38 6.62 16.13
N LEU A 4 -5.10 6.60 16.50
CA LEU A 4 -4.51 7.64 17.34
C LEU A 4 -4.18 8.86 16.47
N LEU A 5 -4.99 9.90 16.57
CA LEU A 5 -4.87 11.13 15.79
C LEU A 5 -4.14 12.23 16.59
N GLY A 6 -3.57 13.22 15.89
CA GLY A 6 -2.94 14.38 16.51
C GLY A 6 -1.56 14.10 17.11
N ARG A 7 -1.35 14.46 18.38
CA ARG A 7 -0.08 14.28 19.11
C ARG A 7 -0.23 13.26 20.25
N PRO A 8 -0.45 11.97 19.97
CA PRO A 8 -0.47 10.94 20.99
C PRO A 8 0.90 10.84 21.68
N LYS A 9 0.89 10.59 22.99
CA LYS A 9 2.07 10.38 23.82
C LYS A 9 1.94 9.05 24.55
N ASP A 10 3.06 8.56 25.10
CA ASP A 10 3.09 7.43 26.04
C ASP A 10 2.44 6.15 25.51
N PHE A 11 2.62 5.86 24.21
CA PHE A 11 2.13 4.63 23.59
C PHE A 11 3.27 3.65 23.31
N LEU A 12 2.96 2.37 23.36
CA LEU A 12 3.90 1.30 23.06
C LEU A 12 3.93 1.01 21.56
N VAL A 13 5.13 0.79 21.03
CA VAL A 13 5.36 0.31 19.66
C VAL A 13 5.89 -1.12 19.73
N THR A 14 5.09 -2.07 19.29
CA THR A 14 5.51 -3.48 19.20
C THR A 14 6.16 -3.73 17.85
N VAL A 15 7.39 -4.22 17.84
CA VAL A 15 8.05 -4.74 16.64
C VAL A 15 7.79 -6.25 16.59
N ARG A 16 7.17 -6.74 15.52
CA ARG A 16 6.83 -8.16 15.36
C ARG A 16 7.87 -8.94 14.55
N ASP A 17 8.60 -8.25 13.67
CA ASP A 17 9.57 -8.87 12.76
C ASP A 17 10.58 -7.82 12.28
N ILE A 18 11.74 -8.26 11.79
CA ILE A 18 12.80 -7.41 11.21
C ILE A 18 13.24 -8.00 9.88
N VAL A 19 13.09 -7.22 8.81
CA VAL A 19 13.62 -7.58 7.49
C VAL A 19 14.97 -6.92 7.29
N ILE A 20 15.97 -7.70 6.86
CA ILE A 20 17.31 -7.21 6.59
C ILE A 20 17.40 -6.82 5.10
N ALA A 21 17.50 -5.52 4.81
CA ALA A 21 17.73 -5.02 3.45
C ALA A 21 19.24 -4.81 3.22
N ALA A 22 20.00 -5.91 3.19
CA ALA A 22 21.47 -5.88 3.16
C ALA A 22 22.04 -5.06 1.98
N GLY A 23 21.43 -5.15 0.80
CA GLY A 23 21.86 -4.35 -0.36
C GLY A 23 21.60 -2.85 -0.23
N ALA A 24 20.55 -2.46 0.51
CA ALA A 24 20.21 -1.07 0.75
C ALA A 24 20.88 -0.49 2.02
N GLY A 25 21.45 -1.36 2.87
CA GLY A 25 22.22 -0.98 4.05
C GLY A 25 21.39 -0.67 5.30
N PHE A 26 20.15 -1.15 5.41
CA PHE A 26 19.30 -0.90 6.59
C PHE A 26 18.41 -2.08 7.00
N LEU A 27 17.90 -1.99 8.23
CA LEU A 27 16.91 -2.91 8.80
C LEU A 27 15.52 -2.29 8.71
N ILE A 28 14.52 -3.12 8.41
CA ILE A 28 13.11 -2.71 8.33
C ILE A 28 12.36 -3.36 9.50
N PRO A 29 12.15 -2.65 10.62
CA PRO A 29 11.33 -3.14 11.72
C PRO A 29 9.85 -3.06 11.35
N ILE A 30 9.18 -4.20 11.37
CA ILE A 30 7.76 -4.31 11.04
C ILE A 30 6.95 -4.19 12.34
N THR A 31 6.11 -3.15 12.44
CA THR A 31 5.30 -2.87 13.64
C THR A 31 3.82 -3.21 13.49
N GLY A 32 3.39 -3.47 12.26
CA GLY A 32 2.02 -3.80 11.91
C GLY A 32 1.97 -4.43 10.54
N GLU A 33 0.79 -4.43 9.93
CA GLU A 33 0.62 -4.96 8.59
C GLU A 33 1.08 -3.96 7.53
N ILE A 34 1.91 -4.45 6.60
CA ILE A 34 2.40 -3.69 5.45
C ILE A 34 1.94 -4.44 4.20
N LEU A 35 1.02 -3.84 3.46
CA LEU A 35 0.58 -4.34 2.16
C LEU A 35 1.69 -4.11 1.13
N ARG A 36 2.32 -5.20 0.68
CA ARG A 36 3.34 -5.17 -0.40
C ARG A 36 2.76 -5.46 -1.78
N MET A 37 1.61 -6.11 -1.83
CA MET A 37 0.89 -6.44 -3.07
C MET A 37 -0.57 -6.04 -2.88
N PRO A 38 -1.00 -4.88 -3.39
CA PRO A 38 -2.41 -4.50 -3.34
C PRO A 38 -3.23 -5.41 -4.26
N GLY A 39 -4.40 -5.84 -3.79
CA GLY A 39 -5.38 -6.56 -4.61
C GLY A 39 -6.23 -5.60 -5.45
N LEU A 40 -7.02 -6.18 -6.36
CA LEU A 40 -8.05 -5.45 -7.10
C LEU A 40 -9.30 -5.22 -6.23
N PRO A 41 -9.99 -4.08 -6.37
CA PRO A 41 -11.27 -3.84 -5.70
C PRO A 41 -12.39 -4.68 -6.32
N LYS A 42 -13.57 -4.70 -5.67
CA LYS A 42 -14.75 -5.46 -6.14
C LYS A 42 -15.14 -5.16 -7.59
N HIS A 43 -15.01 -3.89 -8.01
CA HIS A 43 -15.19 -3.44 -9.39
C HIS A 43 -13.87 -2.82 -9.85
N PRO A 44 -12.98 -3.60 -10.52
CA PRO A 44 -11.71 -3.09 -10.99
C PRO A 44 -11.91 -2.06 -12.11
N ALA A 45 -11.04 -1.04 -12.16
CA ALA A 45 -11.07 -0.04 -13.23
C ALA A 45 -10.96 -0.69 -14.63
N ALA A 46 -10.32 -1.86 -14.72
CA ALA A 46 -10.23 -2.67 -15.93
C ALA A 46 -11.58 -2.99 -16.60
N GLU A 47 -12.69 -3.05 -15.86
CA GLU A 47 -14.03 -3.24 -16.44
C GLU A 47 -14.48 -2.05 -17.33
N ARG A 48 -13.85 -0.88 -17.16
CA ARG A 48 -14.19 0.36 -17.86
C ARG A 48 -13.09 0.81 -18.83
N ILE A 49 -11.98 0.06 -18.91
CA ILE A 49 -10.90 0.36 -19.84
C ILE A 49 -11.30 -0.17 -21.22
N ASP A 50 -11.38 0.71 -22.20
CA ASP A 50 -11.77 0.36 -23.57
C ASP A 50 -11.11 1.29 -24.60
N ILE A 51 -11.13 0.89 -25.87
CA ILE A 51 -10.55 1.63 -27.00
C ILE A 51 -11.64 1.84 -28.06
N ASP A 52 -11.89 3.10 -28.45
CA ASP A 52 -12.83 3.43 -29.53
C ASP A 52 -12.27 3.13 -30.94
N ASP A 53 -13.12 3.23 -31.97
CA ASP A 53 -12.75 2.96 -33.36
C ASP A 53 -11.68 3.93 -33.91
N GLU A 54 -11.49 5.08 -33.26
CA GLU A 54 -10.42 6.04 -33.57
C GLU A 54 -9.14 5.80 -32.75
N GLY A 55 -9.10 4.73 -31.96
CA GLY A 55 -7.95 4.35 -31.14
C GLY A 55 -7.78 5.16 -29.86
N ARG A 56 -8.82 5.89 -29.40
CA ARG A 56 -8.78 6.62 -28.13
C ARG A 56 -9.14 5.71 -26.97
N ILE A 57 -8.35 5.80 -25.91
CA ILE A 57 -8.53 4.96 -24.74
C ILE A 57 -9.38 5.68 -23.69
N SER A 58 -10.38 4.99 -23.14
CA SER A 58 -11.24 5.45 -22.05
C SER A 58 -11.00 4.66 -20.75
N GLY A 59 -11.39 5.22 -19.60
CA GLY A 59 -11.37 4.52 -18.30
C GLY A 59 -10.01 4.34 -17.61
N LEU A 60 -8.93 4.90 -18.16
CA LEU A 60 -7.58 4.86 -17.58
C LEU A 60 -7.27 5.96 -16.56
N PHE A 61 -8.05 7.05 -16.57
CA PHE A 61 -7.92 8.21 -15.69
C PHE A 61 -9.30 8.76 -15.32
#